data_AF-L9ZF28-F1
#
_entry.id   AF-L9ZF28-F1
#
_cell.length_a   1.000
_cell.length_b   1.000
_cell.length_c   1.000
_cell.angle_alpha   90.00
_cell.angle_beta   90.00
_cell.angle_gamma   90.00
#
_symmetry.space_group_name_H-M   'P 1'
#
loop_
_entity.id
_entity.type
_entity.pdbx_description
1 polymer ?
#
loop_
_entity_poly.entity_id
_entity_poly.type
_entity_poly.pdbx_seq_one_letter_code
_entity_poly.pdbx_strand_id
1 'polypeptide(L)'
;MAGEEAQSRQSFENHLTNELRIALEDFTELSHIADWCAKMCASEGPQLATCAAICRDIAELAEFNEKLIARDSMFGPEIADTFVRIAEESLPELRQFQQHSHVAETIAAIDRTMDSCLTLLESVEGGQQMGGQQIGGQQMGGQQMGGQSMTTQQPSGGRTRG
;
A
#
# COMPACT_ATOMS: atom_id res chain seq x y z
N MET A 1 -14.00 12.47 -34.30
CA MET A 1 -13.52 11.29 -33.55
C MET A 1 -12.35 11.60 -32.60
N ALA A 2 -11.95 12.86 -32.39
CA ALA A 2 -10.90 13.21 -31.41
C ALA A 2 -11.44 13.54 -30.00
N GLY A 3 -12.77 13.63 -29.82
CA GLY A 3 -13.41 14.02 -28.56
C GLY A 3 -13.60 12.85 -27.58
N GLU A 4 -13.98 11.67 -28.09
CA GLU A 4 -14.19 10.47 -27.26
C GLU A 4 -12.88 9.90 -26.69
N GLU A 5 -11.77 9.99 -27.44
CA GLU A 5 -10.45 9.54 -26.96
C GLU A 5 -9.93 10.42 -25.81
N ALA A 6 -10.16 11.73 -25.88
CA ALA A 6 -9.76 12.68 -24.84
C ALA A 6 -10.65 12.62 -23.59
N GLN A 7 -11.94 12.27 -23.74
CA GLN A 7 -12.84 12.02 -22.62
C GLN A 7 -12.59 10.66 -21.94
N SER A 8 -12.25 9.62 -22.72
CA SER A 8 -11.89 8.30 -22.19
C SER A 8 -10.54 8.33 -21.46
N ARG A 9 -9.50 8.89 -22.08
CA ARG A 9 -8.69 9.98 -21.50
C ARG A 9 -8.76 10.30 -20.01
N GLN A 10 -9.58 11.33 -19.79
CA GLN A 10 -9.81 11.98 -18.52
C GLN A 10 -10.64 11.13 -17.56
N SER A 11 -11.59 10.32 -18.05
CA SER A 11 -12.25 9.31 -17.22
C SER A 11 -11.20 8.35 -16.65
N PHE A 12 -10.42 7.73 -17.56
CA PHE A 12 -9.06 7.17 -17.40
C PHE A 12 -8.33 7.51 -16.09
N GLU A 13 -7.94 8.78 -16.10
CA GLU A 13 -7.12 9.45 -15.12
C GLU A 13 -7.87 9.81 -13.82
N ASN A 14 -9.20 9.90 -13.87
CA ASN A 14 -10.05 10.22 -12.73
C ASN A 14 -10.42 8.99 -11.87
N HIS A 15 -10.16 7.76 -12.34
CA HIS A 15 -10.39 6.55 -11.54
C HIS A 15 -9.15 6.01 -10.80
N LEU A 16 -7.96 6.57 -11.04
CA LEU A 16 -6.82 6.37 -10.15
C LEU A 16 -6.78 7.53 -9.16
N THR A 17 -6.77 7.22 -7.86
CA THR A 17 -6.49 8.23 -6.84
C THR A 17 -5.11 8.85 -7.08
N ASN A 18 -4.86 10.04 -6.52
CA ASN A 18 -3.56 10.69 -6.67
C ASN A 18 -2.43 9.79 -6.13
N GLU A 19 -2.71 9.08 -5.05
CA GLU A 19 -1.79 8.13 -4.41
C GLU A 19 -1.49 6.93 -5.31
N LEU A 20 -2.50 6.37 -5.98
CA LEU A 20 -2.31 5.30 -6.98
C LEU A 20 -1.46 5.76 -8.16
N ARG A 21 -1.65 7.00 -8.64
CA ARG A 21 -0.85 7.56 -9.74
C ARG A 21 0.61 7.72 -9.35
N ILE A 22 0.87 8.30 -8.17
CA ILE A 22 2.24 8.49 -7.66
C ILE A 22 2.93 7.13 -7.49
N ALA A 23 2.28 6.17 -6.83
CA ALA A 23 2.83 4.84 -6.65
C ALA A 23 3.13 4.15 -8.00
N LEU A 24 2.23 4.26 -8.98
CA LEU A 24 2.46 3.73 -10.33
C LEU A 24 3.70 4.33 -10.99
N GLU A 25 3.84 5.66 -10.94
CA GLU A 25 5.00 6.37 -11.51
C GLU A 25 6.30 5.95 -10.81
N ASP A 26 6.30 5.87 -9.48
CA ASP A 26 7.48 5.50 -8.71
C ASP A 26 7.89 4.03 -8.92
N PHE A 27 6.94 3.08 -8.97
CA PHE A 27 7.24 1.69 -9.31
C PHE A 27 7.77 1.54 -10.74
N THR A 28 7.20 2.29 -11.69
CA THR A 28 7.69 2.30 -13.08
C THR A 28 9.14 2.77 -13.13
N GLU A 29 9.46 3.87 -12.46
CA GLU A 29 10.82 4.41 -12.43
C GLU A 29 11.80 3.49 -11.69
N LEU A 30 11.38 2.96 -10.53
CA LEU A 30 12.20 2.03 -9.75
C LEU A 30 12.56 0.78 -10.56
N SER A 31 11.62 0.20 -11.31
CA SER A 31 11.88 -0.99 -12.13
C SER A 31 13.03 -0.75 -13.11
N HIS A 32 13.08 0.41 -13.76
CA HIS A 32 14.12 0.78 -14.71
C HIS A 32 15.45 1.08 -14.03
N ILE A 33 15.46 1.85 -12.94
CA ILE A 33 16.68 2.23 -12.21
C ILE A 33 17.34 0.97 -11.61
N ALA A 34 16.55 0.10 -10.98
CA ALA A 34 17.05 -1.11 -10.35
C ALA A 34 17.58 -2.14 -11.38
N ASP A 35 16.89 -2.33 -12.52
CA ASP A 35 17.39 -3.19 -13.61
C ASP A 35 18.69 -2.65 -14.20
N TRP A 36 18.79 -1.33 -14.39
CA TRP A 36 20.02 -0.69 -14.82
C TRP A 36 21.16 -0.90 -13.81
N CYS A 37 20.92 -0.69 -12.52
CA CYS A 37 21.89 -0.93 -11.46
C CYS A 37 22.35 -2.39 -11.43
N ALA A 38 21.43 -3.35 -11.58
CA ALA A 38 21.76 -4.77 -11.66
C ALA A 38 22.72 -5.08 -12.82
N LYS A 39 22.49 -4.48 -13.99
CA LYS A 39 23.36 -4.62 -15.17
C LYS A 39 24.73 -3.96 -14.96
N MET A 40 24.77 -2.78 -14.35
CA MET A 40 26.03 -2.10 -14.01
C MET A 40 26.86 -2.93 -13.02
N CYS A 41 26.26 -3.37 -11.92
CA CYS A 41 26.89 -4.24 -10.93
C CYS A 41 27.45 -5.53 -11.57
N ALA A 42 26.68 -6.19 -12.45
CA ALA A 42 27.13 -7.38 -13.16
C ALA A 42 28.34 -7.11 -14.09
N SER A 43 28.45 -5.90 -14.63
CA SER A 43 29.56 -5.51 -15.53
C SER A 43 30.85 -5.13 -14.78
N GLU A 44 30.75 -4.66 -13.53
CA GLU A 44 31.88 -4.17 -12.73
C GLU A 44 32.65 -5.29 -12.01
N GLY A 45 32.06 -6.47 -11.86
CA GLY A 45 32.75 -7.69 -11.42
C GLY A 45 32.06 -8.45 -10.28
N PRO A 46 32.61 -9.62 -9.89
CA PRO A 46 31.98 -10.52 -8.94
C PRO A 46 31.83 -9.94 -7.52
N GLN A 47 32.59 -8.90 -7.17
CA GLN A 47 32.47 -8.20 -5.90
C GLN A 47 31.11 -7.51 -5.70
N LEU A 48 30.38 -7.23 -6.79
CA LEU A 48 29.02 -6.65 -6.74
C LEU A 48 27.93 -7.69 -7.05
N ALA A 49 28.24 -8.99 -7.03
CA ALA A 49 27.26 -10.03 -7.40
C ALA A 49 25.99 -10.01 -6.52
N THR A 50 26.14 -9.80 -5.21
CA THR A 50 25.01 -9.67 -4.29
C THR A 50 24.16 -8.44 -4.59
N CYS A 51 24.81 -7.29 -4.82
CA CYS A 51 24.10 -6.06 -5.21
C CYS A 51 23.33 -6.25 -6.52
N ALA A 52 23.95 -6.91 -7.51
CA ALA A 52 23.30 -7.22 -8.79
C ALA A 52 22.06 -8.11 -8.64
N ALA A 53 22.11 -9.09 -7.73
CA ALA A 53 20.98 -9.97 -7.45
C ALA A 53 19.83 -9.18 -6.78
N ILE A 54 20.12 -8.44 -5.71
CA ILE A 54 19.13 -7.63 -4.99
C ILE A 54 18.46 -6.62 -5.93
N CYS A 55 19.23 -5.86 -6.71
CA CYS A 55 18.66 -4.88 -7.62
C CYS A 55 17.78 -5.52 -8.71
N ARG A 56 18.09 -6.76 -9.12
CA ARG A 56 17.23 -7.50 -10.05
C ARG A 56 15.91 -7.93 -9.41
N ASP A 57 15.96 -8.46 -8.20
CA ASP A 57 14.76 -8.84 -7.44
C ASP A 57 13.86 -7.62 -7.20
N ILE A 58 14.45 -6.48 -6.82
CA ILE A 58 13.72 -5.21 -6.67
C ILE A 58 13.12 -4.74 -8.00
N ALA A 59 13.84 -4.84 -9.10
CA ALA A 59 13.34 -4.45 -10.42
C ALA A 59 12.11 -5.29 -10.83
N GLU A 60 12.20 -6.61 -10.69
CA GLU A 60 11.12 -7.54 -11.01
C GLU A 60 9.89 -7.31 -10.11
N LEU A 61 10.12 -7.06 -8.81
CA LEU A 61 9.05 -6.78 -7.87
C LEU A 61 8.36 -5.43 -8.13
N ALA A 62 9.14 -4.42 -8.55
CA ALA A 62 8.61 -3.11 -8.93
C ALA A 62 7.77 -3.21 -10.22
N GLU A 63 8.26 -3.90 -11.26
CA GLU A 63 7.52 -4.15 -12.50
C GLU A 63 6.23 -4.95 -12.23
N PHE A 64 6.27 -5.89 -11.28
CA PHE A 64 5.07 -6.63 -10.90
C PHE A 64 4.05 -5.73 -10.21
N ASN A 65 4.46 -4.90 -9.25
CA ASN A 65 3.58 -3.93 -8.58
C ASN A 65 2.97 -2.92 -9.56
N GLU A 66 3.75 -2.39 -10.49
CA GLU A 66 3.28 -1.53 -11.58
C GLU A 66 2.09 -2.18 -12.31
N LYS A 67 2.25 -3.44 -12.74
CA LYS A 67 1.20 -4.18 -13.46
C LYS A 67 -0.04 -4.43 -12.61
N LEU A 68 0.11 -4.62 -11.29
CA LEU A 68 -1.02 -4.80 -10.38
C LEU A 68 -1.79 -3.50 -10.17
N ILE A 69 -1.09 -2.37 -10.01
CA ILE A 69 -1.69 -1.04 -9.87
C ILE A 69 -2.40 -0.64 -11.17
N ALA A 70 -1.74 -0.79 -12.32
CA ALA A 70 -2.29 -0.39 -13.62
C ALA A 70 -3.62 -1.08 -13.99
N ARG A 71 -3.91 -2.24 -13.39
CA ARG A 71 -5.14 -3.00 -13.62
C ARG A 71 -6.09 -3.03 -12.41
N ASP A 72 -5.83 -2.21 -11.39
CA ASP A 72 -6.62 -2.16 -10.15
C ASP A 72 -6.84 -3.56 -9.54
N SER A 73 -5.74 -4.30 -9.38
CA SER A 73 -5.78 -5.68 -8.90
C SER A 73 -6.13 -5.75 -7.42
N MET A 74 -7.04 -6.64 -7.05
CA MET A 74 -7.36 -6.92 -5.64
C MET A 74 -6.16 -7.41 -4.80
N PHE A 75 -5.13 -7.93 -5.44
CA PHE A 75 -3.88 -8.37 -4.79
C PHE A 75 -2.86 -7.23 -4.59
N GLY A 76 -3.14 -6.01 -5.09
CA GLY A 76 -2.23 -4.88 -5.02
C GLY A 76 -1.70 -4.60 -3.61
N PRO A 77 -2.57 -4.44 -2.59
CA PRO A 77 -2.12 -4.12 -1.23
C PRO A 77 -1.17 -5.16 -0.61
N GLU A 78 -1.45 -6.45 -0.77
CA GLU A 78 -0.61 -7.53 -0.21
C GLU A 78 0.79 -7.57 -0.85
N ILE A 79 0.85 -7.34 -2.17
CA ILE A 79 2.12 -7.34 -2.91
C ILE A 79 2.90 -6.04 -2.69
N ALA A 80 2.20 -4.92 -2.49
CA ALA A 80 2.77 -3.63 -2.10
C ALA A 80 3.43 -3.70 -0.69
N ASP A 81 2.75 -4.30 0.29
CA ASP A 81 3.32 -4.57 1.64
C ASP A 81 4.55 -5.50 1.55
N THR A 82 4.47 -6.54 0.73
CA THR A 82 5.60 -7.45 0.48
C THR A 82 6.80 -6.71 -0.12
N PHE A 83 6.57 -5.76 -1.02
CA PHE A 83 7.63 -4.89 -1.56
C PHE A 83 8.31 -4.07 -0.46
N VAL A 84 7.54 -3.40 0.41
CA VAL A 84 8.09 -2.59 1.51
C VAL A 84 9.00 -3.45 2.39
N ARG A 85 8.54 -4.63 2.80
CA ARG A 85 9.33 -5.55 3.64
C ARG A 85 10.63 -6.00 2.97
N ILE A 86 10.57 -6.40 1.69
CA ILE A 86 11.76 -6.83 0.94
C ILE A 86 12.74 -5.66 0.77
N ALA A 87 12.23 -4.46 0.49
CA ALA A 87 13.06 -3.26 0.37
C ALA A 87 13.76 -2.91 1.68
N GLU A 88 13.06 -2.91 2.81
CA GLU A 88 13.63 -2.68 4.14
C GLU A 88 14.75 -3.68 4.49
N GLU A 89 14.54 -4.97 4.19
CA GLU A 89 15.53 -6.02 4.43
C GLU A 89 16.74 -5.89 3.48
N SER A 90 16.54 -5.36 2.27
CA SER A 90 17.58 -5.24 1.22
C SER A 90 18.46 -3.99 1.36
N LEU A 91 17.90 -2.88 1.86
CA LEU A 91 18.59 -1.59 1.92
C LEU A 91 19.91 -1.62 2.69
N PRO A 92 20.05 -2.29 3.85
CA PRO A 92 21.32 -2.38 4.55
C PRO A 92 22.45 -3.00 3.72
N GLU A 93 22.14 -4.00 2.90
CA GLU A 93 23.11 -4.64 2.00
C GLU A 93 23.48 -3.69 0.84
N LEU A 94 22.50 -3.02 0.22
CA LEU A 94 22.77 -2.04 -0.84
C LEU A 94 23.62 -0.86 -0.34
N ARG A 95 23.37 -0.39 0.88
CA ARG A 95 24.11 0.74 1.49
C ARG A 95 25.60 0.44 1.68
N GLN A 96 26.02 -0.84 1.71
CA GLN A 96 27.44 -1.20 1.72
C GLN A 96 28.16 -0.83 0.41
N PHE A 97 27.41 -0.66 -0.68
CA PHE A 97 27.93 -0.33 -2.01
C PHE A 97 27.55 1.08 -2.48
N GLN A 98 27.05 1.94 -1.59
CA GLN A 98 26.56 3.29 -1.94
C GLN A 98 27.62 4.23 -2.55
N GLN A 99 28.91 3.87 -2.50
CA GLN A 99 29.96 4.61 -3.21
C GLN A 99 29.81 4.53 -4.74
N HIS A 100 29.11 3.52 -5.26
CA HIS A 100 28.81 3.42 -6.69
C HIS A 100 27.55 4.25 -6.98
N SER A 101 27.63 5.16 -7.95
CA SER A 101 26.54 6.10 -8.22
C SER A 101 25.23 5.41 -8.59
N HIS A 102 25.28 4.30 -9.33
CA HIS A 102 24.10 3.52 -9.70
C HIS A 102 23.40 2.88 -8.50
N VAL A 103 24.17 2.46 -7.48
CA VAL A 103 23.62 1.94 -6.22
C VAL A 103 22.98 3.05 -5.41
N ALA A 104 23.65 4.21 -5.28
CA ALA A 104 23.11 5.35 -4.55
C ALA A 104 21.78 5.86 -5.15
N GLU A 105 21.70 5.93 -6.48
CA GLU A 105 20.47 6.28 -7.21
C GLU A 105 19.36 5.26 -6.97
N THR A 106 19.70 3.96 -6.98
CA THR A 106 18.73 2.89 -6.70
C THR A 106 18.21 2.96 -5.28
N ILE A 107 19.06 3.22 -4.28
CA ILE A 107 18.65 3.39 -2.88
C ILE A 107 17.64 4.54 -2.75
N ALA A 108 17.92 5.69 -3.38
CA ALA A 108 17.01 6.83 -3.34
C ALA A 108 15.67 6.52 -4.02
N ALA A 109 15.69 5.79 -5.14
CA ALA A 109 14.47 5.35 -5.81
C ALA A 109 13.66 4.37 -4.95
N ILE A 110 14.32 3.45 -4.24
CA ILE A 110 13.67 2.51 -3.30
C ILE A 110 13.01 3.29 -2.16
N ASP A 111 13.76 4.18 -1.48
CA ASP A 111 13.25 4.95 -0.34
C ASP A 111 11.99 5.75 -0.75
N ARG A 112 12.02 6.46 -1.89
CA ARG A 112 10.85 7.18 -2.42
C ARG A 112 9.67 6.25 -2.74
N THR A 113 9.94 5.11 -3.37
CA THR A 113 8.87 4.17 -3.76
C THR A 113 8.22 3.55 -2.52
N MET A 114 8.99 3.29 -1.47
CA MET A 114 8.45 2.85 -0.18
C MET A 114 7.52 3.89 0.43
N ASP A 115 7.90 5.17 0.44
CA ASP A 115 7.06 6.26 0.97
C ASP A 115 5.71 6.35 0.22
N SER A 116 5.75 6.26 -1.11
CA SER A 116 4.55 6.24 -1.95
C SER A 116 3.69 5.00 -1.73
N CYS A 117 4.34 3.85 -1.52
CA CYS A 117 3.67 2.59 -1.22
C CYS A 117 2.94 2.64 0.12
N LEU A 118 3.59 3.13 1.18
CA LEU A 118 3.00 3.31 2.51
C LEU A 118 1.83 4.28 2.47
N THR A 119 1.98 5.41 1.78
CA THR A 119 0.91 6.40 1.60
C THR A 119 -0.30 5.78 0.89
N LEU A 120 -0.06 4.97 -0.15
CA LEU A 120 -1.12 4.26 -0.86
C LEU A 120 -1.84 3.26 0.06
N LEU A 121 -1.10 2.44 0.81
CA LEU A 121 -1.67 1.43 1.72
C LEU A 121 -2.55 2.08 2.80
N GLU A 122 -2.09 3.17 3.42
CA GLU A 122 -2.87 3.94 4.39
C GLU A 122 -4.19 4.47 3.79
N SER A 123 -4.16 4.93 2.53
CA SER A 123 -5.36 5.43 1.84
C SER A 123 -6.40 4.32 1.59
N VAL A 124 -5.96 3.10 1.32
CA VAL A 124 -6.83 1.93 1.08
C VAL A 124 -7.47 1.47 2.39
N GLU A 125 -6.70 1.40 3.48
CA GLU A 125 -7.20 1.04 4.80
C GLU A 125 -8.20 2.06 5.34
N GLY A 126 -7.93 3.36 5.15
CA GLY A 126 -8.83 4.45 5.54
C GLY A 126 -10.15 4.48 4.75
N GLY A 127 -10.15 4.00 3.50
CA GLY A 127 -11.34 3.91 2.65
C GLY A 127 -12.30 2.77 3.03
N GLN A 128 -11.78 1.67 3.58
CA GLN A 128 -12.61 0.52 3.99
C GLN A 128 -13.49 0.79 5.22
N GLN A 129 -13.19 1.82 6.02
CA GLN A 129 -13.97 2.13 7.22
C GLN A 129 -15.30 2.88 6.95
N MET A 130 -15.52 3.40 5.74
CA MET A 130 -16.76 4.10 5.34
C MET A 130 -17.73 3.26 4.48
N GLY A 131 -17.56 1.94 4.41
CA GLY A 131 -18.49 1.04 3.69
C GLY A 131 -19.51 0.31 4.58
N GLY A 132 -19.40 0.43 5.91
CA GLY A 132 -20.02 -0.51 6.84
C GLY A 132 -20.89 0.11 7.92
N GLN A 133 -21.87 0.97 7.59
CA GLN A 133 -23.04 1.21 8.46
C GLN A 133 -24.12 2.11 7.81
N GLN A 134 -24.85 1.59 6.83
CA GLN A 134 -26.19 2.11 6.54
C GLN A 134 -27.08 1.06 5.88
N ILE A 135 -27.36 -0.04 6.59
CA ILE A 135 -28.43 -0.97 6.21
C ILE A 135 -29.30 -1.26 7.44
N GLY A 136 -30.56 -0.83 7.35
CA GLY A 136 -31.69 -1.55 7.93
C GLY A 136 -32.15 -1.13 9.32
N GLY A 137 -33.05 -0.16 9.39
CA GLY A 137 -33.78 0.17 10.62
C GLY A 137 -35.02 1.03 10.41
N GLN A 138 -35.71 0.89 9.29
CA GLN A 138 -37.08 1.39 9.14
C GLN A 138 -38.04 0.29 9.64
N GLN A 139 -39.09 0.71 10.37
CA GLN A 139 -40.31 -0.04 10.70
C GLN A 139 -40.41 -0.66 12.11
N MET A 140 -41.05 0.05 13.05
CA MET A 140 -42.47 -0.18 13.36
C MET A 140 -43.00 0.82 14.39
N GLY A 141 -44.15 1.42 14.05
CA GLY A 141 -45.00 2.11 15.02
C GLY A 141 -45.62 1.12 16.00
N GLY A 142 -45.73 1.54 17.24
CA GLY A 142 -46.44 0.84 18.31
C GLY A 142 -46.75 1.81 19.43
N GLN A 143 -47.98 2.34 19.43
CA GLN A 143 -48.59 2.93 20.61
C GLN A 143 -48.59 1.88 21.74
N GLN A 144 -48.06 2.22 22.92
CA GLN A 144 -48.67 1.73 24.16
C GLN A 144 -48.40 2.65 25.35
N MET A 145 -49.50 3.08 25.94
CA MET A 145 -49.60 3.81 27.20
C MET A 145 -49.13 2.99 28.41
N GLY A 146 -48.65 3.71 29.43
CA GLY A 146 -49.03 3.47 30.83
C GLY A 146 -48.19 2.46 31.60
N GLY A 147 -47.49 2.94 32.64
CA GLY A 147 -46.83 2.06 33.60
C GLY A 147 -45.98 2.81 34.62
N GLN A 148 -46.63 3.33 35.66
CA GLN A 148 -45.99 3.75 36.90
C GLN A 148 -45.24 2.59 37.57
N SER A 149 -44.25 2.96 38.39
CA SER A 149 -43.62 2.24 39.53
C SER A 149 -42.13 1.98 39.28
N MET A 150 -41.24 2.76 39.90
CA MET A 150 -40.74 2.65 41.28
C MET A 150 -39.73 1.52 41.50
N THR A 151 -38.60 1.96 42.08
CA THR A 151 -37.64 1.21 42.91
C THR A 151 -36.78 0.12 42.27
N THR A 152 -35.49 0.42 42.14
CA THR A 152 -34.45 -0.52 42.61
C THR A 152 -33.25 0.26 43.11
N GLN A 153 -33.14 0.35 44.44
CA GLN A 153 -31.92 0.73 45.14
C GLN A 153 -30.91 -0.41 45.05
N GLN A 154 -29.67 0.04 44.99
CA GLN A 154 -28.39 -0.63 44.79
C GLN A 154 -28.11 -1.76 45.80
N PRO A 155 -27.35 -2.80 45.43
CA PRO A 155 -27.04 -3.93 46.30
C PRO A 155 -25.90 -3.60 47.28
N SER A 156 -26.09 -3.96 48.55
CA SER A 156 -25.06 -3.94 49.59
C SER A 156 -24.49 -5.35 49.79
N GLY A 157 -23.17 -5.39 50.02
CA GLY A 157 -22.32 -6.57 49.92
C GLY A 157 -22.64 -7.76 50.83
N GLY A 158 -22.11 -8.92 50.43
CA GLY A 158 -22.15 -10.17 51.19
C GLY A 158 -21.04 -11.12 50.76
N ARG A 159 -20.07 -11.31 51.66
CA ARG A 159 -18.85 -12.13 51.57
C ARG A 159 -19.12 -13.64 51.48
N THR A 160 -18.08 -14.32 50.98
CA THR A 160 -17.50 -15.62 51.43
C THR A 160 -18.03 -16.97 50.93
N ARG A 161 -17.08 -17.66 50.25
CA ARG A 161 -16.58 -19.04 50.44
C ARG A 161 -17.51 -20.23 50.20
N GLY A 162 -17.02 -21.11 49.31
CA GLY A 162 -17.38 -22.51 49.12
C GLY A 162 -16.62 -23.04 47.94
#